data_AF-A0A2E1M7D9-F1
#
_entry.id   AF-A0A2E1M7D9-F1
#
_cell.length_a   1.000
_cell.length_b   1.000
_cell.length_c   1.000
_cell.angle_alpha   90.00
_cell.angle_beta   90.00
_cell.angle_gamma   90.00
#
_symmetry.space_group_name_H-M   'P 1'
#
loop_
_entity.id
_entity.type
_entity.pdbx_description
1 polymer ?
#
loop_
_entity_poly.entity_id
_entity_poly.type
_entity_poly.pdbx_seq_one_letter_code
_entity_poly.pdbx_strand_id
1 'polypeptide(L)'
;MSLLHTMLVALLSAAPVASDEVLPQLSVRGEAALKVPADQASLRILVRAEADTVAEAMRSAGTRINKITSFLDGLEIEPGKERRTGGYSLEPIWSQRPRNSAEDWRPTVLGHRLEHRILIETTRLELVGELLAKSAKHGADEVNLDGFGLSKAARAQQRSTLLQEAVRRARREALVVSASSAVGLAGIKTIDIESDNARPQVMARGRMMMSAEADFGAPTIEAGEVEVRAAVRIVYKLEPLPE
;
A
#
# COMPACT_ATOMS: atom_id res chain seq x y z
N MET A 1 -70.78 -35.61 -45.34
CA MET A 1 -70.19 -35.51 -43.99
C MET A 1 -68.80 -34.89 -44.12
N SER A 2 -68.64 -33.66 -43.60
CA SER A 2 -67.42 -33.12 -42.96
C SER A 2 -66.11 -32.96 -43.76
N LEU A 3 -65.31 -31.89 -43.68
CA LEU A 3 -65.27 -30.69 -42.83
C LEU A 3 -64.47 -29.58 -43.57
N LEU A 4 -64.93 -28.33 -43.40
CA LEU A 4 -64.17 -27.09 -43.56
C LEU A 4 -62.86 -27.13 -42.76
N HIS A 5 -61.73 -26.66 -43.32
CA HIS A 5 -60.56 -26.23 -42.56
C HIS A 5 -60.15 -24.82 -42.98
N THR A 6 -60.54 -23.85 -42.15
CA THR A 6 -60.13 -22.45 -42.22
C THR A 6 -58.73 -22.34 -41.64
N MET A 7 -57.73 -21.98 -42.46
CA MET A 7 -56.35 -21.83 -42.03
C MET A 7 -56.06 -20.36 -41.70
N LEU A 8 -55.79 -20.09 -40.43
CA LEU A 8 -55.45 -18.79 -39.85
C LEU A 8 -53.99 -18.43 -40.18
N VAL A 9 -53.76 -17.34 -40.91
CA VAL A 9 -52.42 -16.79 -41.17
C VAL A 9 -52.04 -15.85 -40.02
N ALA A 10 -51.07 -16.25 -39.20
CA ALA A 10 -50.49 -15.40 -38.18
C ALA A 10 -49.40 -14.50 -38.81
N LEU A 11 -49.62 -13.18 -38.81
CA LEU A 11 -48.59 -12.20 -39.15
C LEU A 11 -47.55 -12.14 -38.02
N LEU A 12 -46.34 -12.61 -38.30
CA LEU A 12 -45.18 -12.46 -37.43
C LEU A 12 -44.61 -11.04 -37.61
N SER A 13 -44.80 -10.16 -36.62
CA SER A 13 -44.09 -8.87 -36.57
C SER A 13 -42.65 -9.10 -36.14
N ALA A 14 -41.69 -8.91 -37.05
CA ALA A 14 -40.27 -8.86 -36.71
C ALA A 14 -39.94 -7.49 -36.10
N ALA A 15 -39.59 -7.45 -34.81
CA ALA A 15 -39.00 -6.27 -34.20
C ALA A 15 -37.55 -6.10 -34.70
N PRO A 16 -37.08 -4.88 -35.00
CA PRO A 16 -35.71 -4.68 -35.42
C PRO A 16 -34.77 -4.95 -34.23
N VAL A 17 -33.90 -5.95 -34.40
CA VAL A 17 -32.75 -6.14 -33.50
C VAL A 17 -31.78 -5.01 -33.81
N ALA A 18 -31.62 -4.07 -32.88
CA ALA A 18 -30.54 -3.10 -32.93
C ALA A 18 -29.21 -3.85 -32.79
N SER A 19 -28.53 -4.07 -33.91
CA SER A 19 -27.17 -4.60 -33.93
C SER A 19 -26.22 -3.49 -33.44
N ASP A 20 -25.67 -3.68 -32.25
CA ASP A 20 -24.60 -2.84 -31.71
C ASP A 20 -23.37 -3.02 -32.62
N GLU A 21 -23.13 -2.07 -33.52
CA GLU A 21 -22.07 -2.17 -34.52
C GLU A 21 -20.71 -2.06 -33.80
N VAL A 22 -20.04 -3.20 -33.63
CA VAL A 22 -18.72 -3.25 -32.97
C VAL A 22 -17.68 -2.64 -33.92
N LEU A 23 -17.48 -1.33 -33.80
CA LEU A 23 -16.45 -0.62 -34.54
C LEU A 23 -15.06 -1.18 -34.21
N PRO A 24 -14.19 -1.41 -35.22
CA PRO A 24 -12.81 -1.83 -35.01
C PRO A 24 -12.06 -0.86 -34.09
N GLN A 25 -11.21 -1.42 -33.21
CA GLN A 25 -10.50 -0.65 -32.20
C GLN A 25 -9.07 -1.16 -32.02
N LEU A 26 -8.17 -0.24 -31.68
CA LEU A 26 -6.78 -0.54 -31.33
C LEU A 26 -6.55 -0.25 -29.85
N SER A 27 -6.15 -1.27 -29.08
CA SER A 27 -5.74 -1.11 -27.69
C SER A 27 -4.23 -1.12 -27.57
N VAL A 28 -3.67 -0.10 -26.93
CA VAL A 28 -2.23 0.02 -26.66
C VAL A 28 -2.00 0.30 -25.18
N ARG A 29 -0.83 -0.10 -24.68
CA ARG A 29 -0.39 0.14 -23.31
C ARG A 29 0.92 0.88 -23.33
N GLY A 30 0.97 2.04 -22.69
CA GLY A 30 2.20 2.78 -22.46
C GLY A 30 2.62 2.67 -21.00
N GLU A 31 3.89 2.40 -20.75
CA GLU A 31 4.45 2.30 -19.41
C GLU A 31 5.77 3.07 -19.31
N ALA A 32 5.96 3.74 -18.19
CA ALA A 32 7.18 4.44 -17.84
C ALA A 32 7.59 4.11 -16.40
N ALA A 33 8.89 3.99 -16.18
CA ALA A 33 9.49 3.75 -14.87
C ALA A 33 10.74 4.61 -14.71
N LEU A 34 11.03 5.02 -13.48
CA LEU A 34 12.30 5.66 -13.13
C LEU A 34 12.70 5.30 -11.70
N LYS A 35 14.00 5.29 -11.42
CA LYS A 35 14.55 5.16 -10.07
C LYS A 35 14.85 6.54 -9.51
N VAL A 36 14.49 6.75 -8.24
CA VAL A 36 14.74 8.00 -7.50
C VAL A 36 15.37 7.65 -6.17
N PRO A 37 16.34 8.43 -5.68
CA PRO A 37 16.74 8.37 -4.28
C PRO A 37 15.52 8.44 -3.36
N ALA A 38 15.44 7.55 -2.38
CA ALA A 38 14.39 7.63 -1.37
C ALA A 38 14.59 8.88 -0.50
N ASP A 39 13.50 9.59 -0.20
CA ASP A 39 13.49 10.81 0.60
C ASP A 39 12.64 10.68 1.88
N GLN A 40 12.12 9.48 2.15
CA GLN A 40 11.29 9.20 3.33
C GLN A 40 11.63 7.85 3.95
N ALA A 41 11.71 7.81 5.28
CA ALA A 41 11.84 6.59 6.08
C ALA A 41 10.53 6.26 6.78
N SER A 42 10.24 4.96 6.91
CA SER A 42 9.14 4.44 7.73
C SER A 42 9.70 3.60 8.87
N LEU A 43 9.32 3.93 10.10
CA LEU A 43 9.72 3.23 11.31
C LEU A 43 8.49 2.85 12.14
N ARG A 44 8.68 1.83 12.98
CA ARG A 44 7.68 1.39 13.96
C ARG A 44 8.33 1.16 15.32
N ILE A 45 7.76 1.80 16.33
CA ILE A 45 8.10 1.59 17.73
C ILE A 45 6.99 0.77 18.37
N LEU A 46 7.34 -0.27 19.13
CA LEU A 46 6.42 -1.07 19.94
C LEU A 46 6.77 -0.91 21.42
N VAL A 47 5.75 -0.63 22.23
CA VAL A 47 5.78 -0.76 23.69
C VAL A 47 4.87 -1.91 24.08
N ARG A 48 5.39 -2.84 24.89
CA ARG A 48 4.68 -3.97 25.47
C ARG A 48 4.69 -3.86 27.00
N ALA A 49 3.52 -3.97 27.61
CA ALA A 49 3.37 -4.04 29.06
C ALA A 49 2.59 -5.28 29.44
N GLU A 50 3.10 -6.05 30.39
CA GLU A 50 2.38 -7.18 30.99
C GLU A 50 2.22 -6.92 32.49
N ALA A 51 1.03 -7.19 33.03
CA ALA A 51 0.74 -7.07 34.45
C ALA A 51 -0.46 -7.94 34.85
N ASP A 52 -0.63 -8.19 36.15
CA ASP A 52 -1.73 -8.99 36.68
C ASP A 52 -3.09 -8.33 36.37
N THR A 53 -3.16 -7.01 36.51
CA THR A 53 -4.37 -6.24 36.19
C THR A 53 -4.22 -5.41 34.91
N VAL A 54 -5.35 -5.21 34.21
CA VAL A 54 -5.43 -4.27 33.08
C VAL A 54 -4.94 -2.87 33.46
N ALA A 55 -5.35 -2.38 34.63
CA ALA A 55 -5.01 -1.04 35.08
C ALA A 55 -3.50 -0.84 35.26
N GLU A 56 -2.79 -1.86 35.75
CA GLU A 56 -1.34 -1.83 35.88
C GLU A 56 -0.63 -1.90 34.52
N ALA A 57 -1.09 -2.77 33.62
CA ALA A 57 -0.56 -2.86 32.27
C ALA A 57 -0.71 -1.52 31.52
N MET A 58 -1.89 -0.89 31.61
CA MET A 58 -2.16 0.43 31.02
C MET A 58 -1.27 1.52 31.61
N ARG A 59 -1.10 1.55 32.94
CA ARG A 59 -0.24 2.55 33.61
C ARG A 59 1.22 2.39 33.20
N SER A 60 1.73 1.15 33.23
CA SER A 60 3.11 0.81 32.84
C SER A 60 3.40 1.17 31.38
N ALA A 61 2.48 0.84 30.47
CA ALA A 61 2.59 1.24 29.07
C ALA A 61 2.54 2.76 28.93
N GLY A 62 1.55 3.43 29.53
CA GLY A 62 1.35 4.87 29.43
C GLY A 62 2.55 5.68 29.87
N THR A 63 3.20 5.31 30.98
CA THR A 63 4.43 5.98 31.43
C THR A 63 5.56 5.87 30.40
N ARG A 64 5.75 4.71 29.76
CA ARG A 64 6.79 4.50 28.73
C ARG A 64 6.45 5.20 27.42
N ILE A 65 5.19 5.13 26.99
CA ILE A 65 4.71 5.84 25.80
C ILE A 65 4.92 7.34 25.97
N ASN A 66 4.58 7.91 27.13
CA ASN A 66 4.78 9.34 27.39
C ASN A 66 6.26 9.75 27.29
N LYS A 67 7.19 8.93 27.81
CA LYS A 67 8.63 9.16 27.67
C LYS A 67 9.07 9.14 26.21
N ILE A 68 8.58 8.17 25.43
CA ILE A 68 8.87 8.07 24.00
C ILE A 68 8.30 9.28 23.26
N THR A 69 7.05 9.68 23.52
CA THR A 69 6.46 10.84 22.85
C THR A 69 7.20 12.13 23.17
N SER A 70 7.62 12.34 24.42
CA SER A 70 8.45 13.50 24.79
C SER A 70 9.83 13.48 24.13
N PHE A 71 10.43 12.29 23.97
CA PHE A 71 11.67 12.14 23.18
C PHE A 71 11.43 12.52 21.71
N LEU A 72 10.36 12.02 21.10
CA LEU A 72 10.00 12.34 19.72
C LEU A 72 9.67 13.83 19.55
N ASP A 73 9.05 14.47 20.54
CA ASP A 73 8.82 15.92 20.57
C ASP A 73 10.13 16.70 20.63
N GLY A 74 11.11 16.24 21.39
CA GLY A 74 12.45 16.83 21.44
C GLY A 74 13.22 16.72 20.11
N LEU A 75 12.87 15.75 19.27
CA LEU A 75 13.33 15.63 17.88
C LEU A 75 12.40 16.32 16.88
N GLU A 76 11.38 17.03 17.34
CA GLU A 76 10.38 17.71 16.52
C GLU A 76 9.63 16.78 15.56
N ILE A 77 9.46 15.50 15.88
CA ILE A 77 8.73 14.52 15.06
C ILE A 77 7.22 14.77 15.24
N GLU A 78 6.59 15.46 14.30
CA GLU A 78 5.26 16.05 14.49
C GLU A 78 4.13 14.99 14.59
N PRO A 79 3.24 15.06 15.61
CA PRO A 79 2.06 14.21 15.68
C PRO A 79 1.07 14.53 14.55
N GLY A 80 0.49 13.49 13.94
CA GLY A 80 -0.48 13.60 12.86
C GLY A 80 0.13 13.85 11.47
N LYS A 81 1.36 14.38 11.40
CA LYS A 81 2.12 14.53 10.15
C LYS A 81 3.17 13.45 9.96
N GLU A 82 4.04 13.28 10.95
CA GLU A 82 5.15 12.32 10.89
C GLU A 82 4.91 11.12 11.79
N ARG A 83 4.23 11.27 12.93
CA ARG A 83 3.93 10.13 13.82
C ARG A 83 2.45 9.94 14.08
N ARG A 84 2.04 8.68 14.23
CA ARG A 84 0.66 8.27 14.55
C ARG A 84 0.64 6.93 15.31
N THR A 85 -0.44 6.67 16.04
CA THR A 85 -0.68 5.32 16.59
C THR A 85 -0.96 4.34 15.45
N GLY A 86 -0.14 3.29 15.34
CA GLY A 86 -0.29 2.20 14.37
C GLY A 86 -1.07 1.00 14.88
N GLY A 87 -1.35 0.95 16.17
CA GLY A 87 -2.10 -0.12 16.79
C GLY A 87 -2.06 -0.03 18.30
N TYR A 88 -3.13 -0.51 18.91
CA TYR A 88 -3.27 -0.63 20.34
C TYR A 88 -4.07 -1.90 20.61
N SER A 89 -3.48 -2.87 21.31
CA SER A 89 -4.16 -4.10 21.70
C SER A 89 -3.96 -4.37 23.18
N LEU A 90 -5.00 -4.89 23.82
CA LEU A 90 -5.00 -5.32 25.20
C LEU A 90 -5.65 -6.69 25.22
N GLU A 91 -4.89 -7.70 25.61
CA GLU A 91 -5.28 -9.10 25.54
C GLU A 91 -4.96 -9.81 26.85
N PRO A 92 -5.84 -10.70 27.34
CA PRO A 92 -5.51 -11.57 28.46
C PRO A 92 -4.37 -12.54 28.09
N ILE A 93 -3.50 -12.79 29.06
CA ILE A 93 -2.47 -13.82 29.00
C ILE A 93 -3.06 -15.07 29.62
N TRP A 94 -3.29 -16.11 28.83
CA TRP A 94 -3.85 -17.37 29.31
C TRP A 94 -2.77 -18.36 29.70
N SER A 95 -3.03 -19.17 30.73
CA SER A 95 -2.19 -20.30 31.07
C SER A 95 -2.17 -21.33 29.94
N GLN A 96 -1.02 -21.94 29.72
CA GLN A 96 -0.85 -23.01 28.73
C GLN A 96 -1.22 -24.36 29.36
N ARG A 97 -1.85 -25.25 28.58
CA ARG A 97 -2.22 -26.59 29.05
C ARG A 97 -0.95 -27.39 29.43
N PRO A 98 -0.78 -27.80 30.70
CA PRO A 98 0.37 -28.62 31.09
C PRO A 98 0.35 -29.99 30.41
N ARG A 99 1.52 -30.60 30.19
CA ARG A 99 1.64 -31.93 29.53
C ARG A 99 0.86 -33.05 30.24
N ASN A 100 0.73 -32.99 31.57
CA ASN A 100 0.02 -33.99 32.38
C ASN A 100 -1.31 -33.45 32.94
N SER A 101 -1.95 -32.51 32.25
CA SER A 101 -3.21 -31.92 32.69
C SER A 101 -4.34 -32.95 32.71
N ALA A 102 -5.22 -32.88 33.71
CA ALA A 102 -6.48 -33.62 33.72
C ALA A 102 -7.32 -33.33 32.46
N GLU A 103 -8.24 -34.25 32.12
CA GLU A 103 -9.07 -34.16 30.92
C GLU A 103 -9.95 -32.90 30.91
N ASP A 104 -10.40 -32.48 32.09
CA ASP A 104 -11.26 -31.32 32.36
C ASP A 104 -10.50 -30.00 32.56
N TRP A 105 -9.20 -29.96 32.30
CA TRP A 105 -8.39 -28.74 32.48
C TRP A 105 -8.95 -27.56 31.66
N ARG A 106 -9.01 -26.39 32.29
CA ARG A 106 -9.43 -25.12 31.66
C ARG A 106 -8.33 -24.07 31.81
N PRO A 107 -8.10 -23.24 30.76
CA PRO A 107 -7.16 -22.14 30.86
C PRO A 107 -7.66 -21.09 31.85
N THR A 108 -6.70 -20.51 32.56
CA THR A 108 -6.91 -19.42 33.53
C THR A 108 -6.18 -18.18 33.04
N VAL A 109 -6.71 -17.01 33.34
CA VAL A 109 -6.02 -15.74 33.04
C VAL A 109 -4.87 -15.59 34.04
N LEU A 110 -3.64 -15.49 33.53
CA LEU A 110 -2.43 -15.22 34.28
C LEU A 110 -2.16 -13.72 34.44
N GLY A 111 -2.69 -12.91 33.53
CA GLY A 111 -2.49 -11.47 33.53
C GLY A 111 -3.00 -10.87 32.22
N HIS A 112 -2.51 -9.68 31.92
CA HIS A 112 -2.94 -8.89 30.77
C HIS A 112 -1.72 -8.31 30.07
N ARG A 113 -1.68 -8.45 28.75
CA ARG A 113 -0.66 -7.84 27.87
C ARG A 113 -1.28 -6.69 27.10
N LEU A 114 -0.64 -5.54 27.14
CA LEU A 114 -0.91 -4.39 26.30
C LEU A 114 0.23 -4.21 25.30
N GLU A 115 -0.10 -4.05 24.03
CA GLU A 115 0.82 -3.60 22.98
C GLU A 115 0.37 -2.26 22.39
N HIS A 116 1.26 -1.28 22.36
CA HIS A 116 1.03 0.00 21.68
C HIS A 116 2.11 0.19 20.62
N ARG A 117 1.69 0.38 19.36
CA ARG A 117 2.57 0.66 18.24
C ARG A 117 2.48 2.11 17.80
N ILE A 118 3.62 2.78 17.65
CA ILE A 118 3.74 4.10 17.05
C ILE A 118 4.37 3.92 15.68
N LEU A 119 3.72 4.45 14.64
CA LEU A 119 4.27 4.53 13.29
C LEU A 119 4.88 5.91 13.11
N ILE A 120 6.05 5.94 12.48
CA ILE A 120 6.77 7.17 12.14
C ILE A 120 7.06 7.13 10.65
N GLU A 121 6.73 8.20 9.94
CA GLU A 121 7.07 8.46 8.56
C GLU A 121 7.74 9.84 8.51
N THR A 122 9.04 9.88 8.25
CA THR A 122 9.81 11.13 8.29
C THR A 122 10.67 11.29 7.05
N THR A 123 10.78 12.53 6.55
CA THR A 123 11.71 12.89 5.47
C THR A 123 13.11 13.24 6.00
N ARG A 124 13.28 13.24 7.33
CA ARG A 124 14.54 13.54 8.01
C ARG A 124 15.32 12.25 8.22
N LEU A 125 15.94 11.79 7.13
CA LEU A 125 16.65 10.50 7.09
C LEU A 125 17.84 10.47 8.06
N GLU A 126 18.43 11.63 8.34
CA GLU A 126 19.51 11.82 9.31
C GLU A 126 19.09 11.46 10.75
N LEU A 127 17.80 11.55 11.08
CA LEU A 127 17.28 11.20 12.40
C LEU A 127 17.04 9.70 12.58
N VAL A 128 17.06 8.90 11.50
CA VAL A 128 16.71 7.47 11.55
C VAL A 128 17.63 6.70 12.50
N GLY A 129 18.94 6.94 12.44
CA GLY A 129 19.91 6.29 13.33
C GLY A 129 19.68 6.64 14.80
N GLU A 130 19.36 7.91 15.09
CA GLU A 130 19.04 8.37 16.43
C GLU A 130 17.72 7.79 16.96
N LEU A 131 16.69 7.72 16.11
CA LEU A 131 15.41 7.09 16.42
C LEU A 131 15.58 5.60 16.75
N LEU A 132 16.42 4.88 16.00
CA LEU A 132 16.73 3.47 16.26
C LEU A 132 17.48 3.29 17.60
N ALA A 133 18.52 4.08 17.84
CA ALA A 133 19.38 3.92 19.01
C ALA A 133 18.73 4.40 20.32
N LYS A 134 18.03 5.54 20.31
CA LYS A 134 17.56 6.18 21.55
C LYS A 134 16.16 5.77 21.98
N SER A 135 15.30 5.28 21.08
CA SER A 135 13.93 4.86 21.45
C SER A 135 13.92 3.77 22.53
N ALA A 136 14.90 2.85 22.52
CA ALA A 136 15.06 1.82 23.56
C ALA A 136 15.31 2.43 24.96
N LYS A 137 16.19 3.43 25.06
CA LYS A 137 16.48 4.16 26.31
C LYS A 137 15.23 4.87 26.88
N HIS A 138 14.30 5.23 26.01
CA HIS A 138 13.04 5.88 26.39
C HIS A 138 11.88 4.89 26.67
N GLY A 139 12.12 3.57 26.57
CA GLY A 139 11.18 2.53 26.98
C GLY A 139 10.50 1.77 25.84
N ALA A 140 11.04 1.82 24.62
CA ALA A 140 10.60 0.97 23.53
C ALA A 140 11.11 -0.48 23.72
N ASP A 141 10.23 -1.45 23.49
CA ASP A 141 10.57 -2.88 23.52
C ASP A 141 11.07 -3.37 22.15
N GLU A 142 10.49 -2.84 21.05
CA GLU A 142 10.99 -3.09 19.69
C GLU A 142 10.98 -1.79 18.88
N VAL A 143 12.01 -1.62 18.04
CA VAL A 143 12.10 -0.53 17.07
C VAL A 143 12.48 -1.14 15.74
N ASN A 144 11.64 -0.97 14.72
CA ASN A 144 11.83 -1.54 13.41
C ASN A 144 11.91 -0.44 12.36
N LEU A 145 12.93 -0.48 11.51
CA LEU A 145 12.95 0.24 10.25
C LEU A 145 12.14 -0.57 9.24
N ASP A 146 10.95 -0.08 8.89
CA ASP A 146 10.04 -0.78 7.98
C ASP A 146 10.46 -0.60 6.51
N GLY A 147 11.17 0.48 6.19
CA GLY A 147 11.78 0.69 4.88
C GLY A 147 11.91 2.15 4.49
N PHE A 148 12.31 2.36 3.24
CA PHE A 148 12.46 3.67 2.61
C PHE A 148 11.50 3.82 1.44
N GLY A 149 11.11 5.05 1.16
CA GLY A 149 10.12 5.39 0.15
C GLY A 149 10.24 6.82 -0.33
N LEU A 150 9.23 7.23 -1.11
CA LEU A 150 9.04 8.63 -1.48
C LEU A 150 7.99 9.30 -0.60
N SER A 151 8.27 10.54 -0.24
CA SER A 151 7.33 11.49 0.32
C SER A 151 6.14 11.67 -0.63
N LYS A 152 5.00 12.07 -0.08
CA LYS A 152 3.78 12.28 -0.88
C LYS A 152 4.02 13.29 -2.02
N ALA A 153 4.79 14.35 -1.74
CA ALA A 153 5.13 15.38 -2.71
C ALA A 153 6.03 14.83 -3.83
N ALA A 154 7.15 14.16 -3.47
CA ALA A 154 8.05 13.56 -4.45
C ALA A 154 7.33 12.50 -5.30
N ARG A 155 6.54 11.62 -4.67
CA ARG A 155 5.74 10.61 -5.40
C ARG A 155 4.78 11.26 -6.39
N ALA A 156 4.08 12.32 -6.01
CA ALA A 156 3.15 13.02 -6.89
C ALA A 156 3.88 13.67 -8.08
N GLN A 157 5.04 14.30 -7.83
CA GLN A 157 5.86 14.92 -8.86
C GLN A 157 6.33 13.89 -9.90
N GLN A 158 6.94 12.79 -9.43
CA GLN A 158 7.46 11.75 -10.32
C GLN A 158 6.35 11.05 -11.09
N ARG A 159 5.20 10.81 -10.47
CA ARG A 159 4.04 10.20 -11.12
C ARG A 159 3.51 11.05 -12.27
N SER A 160 3.47 12.38 -12.14
CA SER A 160 3.04 13.26 -13.22
C SER A 160 3.94 13.13 -14.46
N THR A 161 5.26 13.18 -14.26
CA THR A 161 6.25 13.01 -15.34
C THR A 161 6.13 11.63 -16.00
N LEU A 162 5.99 10.57 -15.21
CA LEU A 162 5.84 9.21 -15.74
C LEU A 162 4.53 9.01 -16.51
N LEU A 163 3.42 9.63 -16.09
CA LEU A 163 2.15 9.56 -16.82
C LEU A 163 2.25 10.24 -18.19
N GLN A 164 2.89 11.41 -18.27
CA GLN A 164 3.13 12.07 -19.56
C GLN A 164 3.96 11.17 -20.49
N GLU A 165 4.98 10.52 -19.94
CA GLU A 165 5.80 9.59 -20.72
C GLU A 165 5.04 8.34 -21.15
N ALA A 166 4.24 7.76 -20.26
CA ALA A 166 3.40 6.60 -20.56
C ALA A 166 2.41 6.91 -21.70
N VAL A 167 1.73 8.06 -21.67
CA VAL A 167 0.84 8.52 -22.75
C VAL A 167 1.61 8.69 -24.06
N ARG A 168 2.79 9.31 -24.02
CA ARG A 168 3.63 9.50 -25.22
C ARG A 168 4.06 8.17 -25.83
N ARG A 169 4.39 7.17 -25.01
CA ARG A 169 4.74 5.81 -25.44
C ARG A 169 3.56 5.09 -26.07
N ALA A 170 2.40 5.07 -25.39
CA ALA A 170 1.17 4.48 -25.91
C ALA A 170 0.78 5.07 -27.26
N ARG A 171 0.79 6.40 -27.38
CA ARG A 171 0.47 7.10 -28.63
C ARG A 171 1.43 6.74 -29.76
N ARG A 172 2.74 6.67 -29.48
CA ARG A 172 3.74 6.30 -30.48
C ARG A 172 3.52 4.88 -30.99
N GLU A 173 3.23 3.94 -30.10
CA GLU A 173 2.91 2.56 -30.47
C GLU A 173 1.64 2.48 -31.32
N ALA A 174 0.58 3.21 -30.95
CA ALA A 174 -0.65 3.27 -31.73
C ALA A 174 -0.41 3.77 -33.15
N LEU A 175 0.39 4.84 -33.31
CA LEU A 175 0.74 5.39 -34.62
C LEU A 175 1.54 4.41 -35.48
N VAL A 176 2.49 3.67 -34.88
CA VAL A 176 3.29 2.66 -35.59
C VAL A 176 2.39 1.50 -36.05
N VAL A 177 1.52 0.99 -35.16
CA VAL A 177 0.65 -0.15 -35.46
C VAL A 177 -0.41 0.22 -36.48
N SER A 178 -1.04 1.40 -36.38
CA SER A 178 -2.08 1.83 -37.32
C SER A 178 -1.50 2.06 -38.72
N ALA A 179 -0.35 2.73 -38.83
CA ALA A 179 0.33 2.95 -40.10
C ALA A 179 0.75 1.62 -40.76
N SER A 180 1.29 0.68 -39.97
CA SER A 180 1.70 -0.64 -40.47
C SER A 180 0.51 -1.50 -40.90
N SER A 181 -0.69 -1.21 -40.39
CA SER A 181 -1.93 -1.93 -40.70
C SER A 181 -2.79 -1.22 -41.74
N ALA A 182 -2.31 -0.11 -42.33
CA ALA A 182 -3.04 0.72 -43.30
C ALA A 182 -4.43 1.18 -42.81
N VAL A 183 -4.53 1.56 -41.53
CA VAL A 183 -5.76 2.14 -40.92
C VAL A 183 -5.47 3.48 -40.25
N GLY A 184 -6.47 4.36 -40.23
CA GLY A 184 -6.45 5.64 -39.51
C GLY A 184 -6.85 5.50 -38.04
N LEU A 185 -6.42 6.47 -37.23
CA LEU A 185 -6.86 6.63 -35.84
C LEU A 185 -7.93 7.74 -35.77
N ALA A 186 -9.21 7.35 -35.74
CA ALA A 186 -10.36 8.28 -35.74
C ALA A 186 -10.53 9.05 -34.41
N GLY A 187 -9.79 8.66 -33.37
CA GLY A 187 -9.81 9.29 -32.05
C GLY A 187 -9.76 8.28 -30.92
N ILE A 188 -9.75 8.80 -29.69
CA ILE A 188 -9.68 7.98 -28.49
C ILE A 188 -11.10 7.56 -28.06
N LYS A 189 -11.31 6.26 -27.87
CA LYS A 189 -12.51 5.66 -27.30
C LYS A 189 -12.46 5.68 -25.76
N THR A 190 -11.34 5.25 -25.19
CA THR A 190 -11.14 5.15 -23.73
C THR A 190 -9.68 5.44 -23.36
N ILE A 191 -9.47 6.09 -22.21
CA ILE A 191 -8.17 6.21 -21.56
C ILE A 191 -8.33 5.75 -20.12
N ASP A 192 -7.57 4.71 -19.76
CA ASP A 192 -7.50 4.22 -18.39
C ASP A 192 -6.11 4.44 -17.84
N ILE A 193 -6.02 5.10 -16.69
CA ILE A 193 -4.78 5.14 -15.92
C ILE A 193 -4.73 3.84 -15.13
N GLU A 194 -3.76 2.98 -15.45
CA GLU A 194 -3.56 1.77 -14.66
C GLU A 194 -3.01 2.21 -13.29
N SER A 195 -3.76 1.90 -12.23
CA SER A 195 -3.34 2.22 -10.87
C SER A 195 -2.07 1.45 -10.55
N ASP A 196 -1.00 2.20 -10.30
CA ASP A 196 0.19 1.66 -9.68
C ASP A 196 -0.19 1.24 -8.25
N ASN A 197 -0.46 -0.05 -8.06
CA ASN A 197 -0.22 -0.67 -6.77
C ASN A 197 1.29 -0.71 -6.59
N ALA A 198 1.89 0.46 -6.32
CA ALA A 198 3.26 0.59 -5.86
C ALA A 198 3.33 -0.19 -4.55
N ARG A 199 3.55 -1.50 -4.64
CA ARG A 199 3.84 -2.31 -3.47
C ARG A 199 5.12 -1.71 -2.91
N PRO A 200 5.13 -1.27 -1.64
CA PRO A 200 6.37 -0.88 -0.99
C PRO A 200 7.39 -1.98 -1.27
N GLN A 201 8.56 -1.63 -1.82
CA GLN A 201 9.64 -2.60 -1.87
C GLN A 201 9.92 -2.97 -0.43
N VAL A 202 9.54 -4.19 -0.06
CA VAL A 202 9.81 -4.74 1.26
C VAL A 202 11.31 -4.93 1.32
N MET A 203 12.02 -3.95 1.89
CA MET A 203 13.38 -4.17 2.38
C MET A 203 13.35 -5.39 3.30
N ALA A 204 14.42 -6.18 3.28
CA ALA A 204 14.61 -7.22 4.28
C ALA A 204 14.44 -6.58 5.66
N ARG A 205 13.41 -7.01 6.41
CA ARG A 205 13.08 -6.44 7.72
C ARG A 205 14.29 -6.58 8.64
N GLY A 206 14.99 -5.48 8.90
CA GLY A 206 15.97 -5.41 9.97
C GLY A 206 15.22 -5.37 11.30
N ARG A 207 15.08 -6.51 11.97
CA ARG A 207 14.53 -6.57 13.33
C ARG A 207 15.66 -6.37 14.31
N MET A 208 15.67 -5.25 15.02
CA MET A 208 16.58 -5.04 16.14
C MET A 208 15.80 -5.29 17.44
N MET A 209 16.13 -6.39 18.13
CA MET A 209 15.69 -6.57 19.52
C MET A 209 16.66 -5.82 20.42
N MET A 210 16.16 -4.81 21.12
CA MET A 210 16.97 -3.91 21.93
C MET A 210 16.91 -4.31 23.40
N SER A 211 18.06 -4.42 24.06
CA SER A 211 18.13 -4.42 25.52
C SER A 211 18.31 -2.98 26.03
N ALA A 212 17.70 -2.64 27.17
CA ALA A 212 17.73 -1.29 27.74
C ALA A 212 19.15 -0.81 28.12
N GLU A 213 20.13 -1.71 28.20
CA GLU A 213 21.51 -1.46 28.61
C GLU A 213 22.49 -1.34 27.43
N ALA A 214 22.03 -1.56 26.19
CA ALA A 214 22.94 -1.52 25.05
C ALA A 214 23.14 -0.09 24.52
N ASP A 215 24.36 0.41 24.61
CA ASP A 215 24.78 1.65 23.97
C ASP A 215 25.39 1.34 22.59
N PHE A 216 24.53 1.06 21.62
CA PHE A 216 24.95 0.99 20.23
C PHE A 216 25.01 2.41 19.68
N GLY A 217 26.16 2.83 19.16
CA GLY A 217 26.24 4.06 18.36
C GLY A 217 25.19 4.03 17.24
N ALA A 218 24.70 5.21 16.82
CA ALA A 218 23.68 5.29 15.78
C ALA A 218 24.16 4.55 14.51
N PRO A 219 23.42 3.53 14.03
CA PRO A 219 23.83 2.80 12.84
C PRO A 219 23.83 3.74 11.63
N THR A 220 24.79 3.57 10.73
CA THR A 220 24.74 4.20 9.41
C THR A 220 23.65 3.52 8.60
N ILE A 221 22.69 4.31 8.10
CA ILE A 221 21.58 3.80 7.31
C ILE A 221 21.61 4.43 5.92
N GLU A 222 21.59 3.58 4.89
CA GLU A 222 21.55 4.02 3.49
C GLU A 222 20.16 3.72 2.91
N ALA A 223 19.50 4.77 2.42
CA ALA A 223 18.10 4.69 1.97
C ALA A 223 17.93 4.02 0.58
N GLY A 224 18.99 4.03 -0.23
CA GLY A 224 18.97 3.52 -1.60
C GLY A 224 18.03 4.28 -2.53
N GLU A 225 17.68 3.64 -3.64
CA GLU A 225 16.73 4.15 -4.63
C GLU A 225 15.42 3.35 -4.60
N VAL A 226 14.33 4.03 -4.96
CA VAL A 226 13.02 3.42 -5.15
C VAL A 226 12.53 3.64 -6.57
N GLU A 227 11.90 2.60 -7.12
CA GLU A 227 11.35 2.64 -8.47
C GLU A 227 9.90 3.12 -8.45
N VAL A 228 9.61 4.14 -9.25
CA VAL A 228 8.25 4.66 -9.46
C VAL A 228 7.81 4.26 -10.86
N ARG A 229 6.56 3.80 -10.99
CA ARG A 229 5.97 3.40 -12.26
C ARG A 229 4.68 4.17 -12.56
N ALA A 230 4.38 4.34 -13.83
CA ALA A 230 3.06 4.72 -14.29
C ALA A 230 2.75 4.00 -15.61
N ALA A 231 1.52 3.53 -15.74
CA ALA A 231 1.03 2.91 -16.96
C ALA A 231 -0.34 3.50 -17.34
N VAL A 232 -0.57 3.58 -18.64
CA VAL A 232 -1.85 3.98 -19.22
C VAL A 232 -2.23 3.00 -20.31
N ARG A 233 -3.53 2.74 -20.41
CA ARG A 233 -4.13 1.99 -21.51
C ARG A 233 -4.98 2.96 -22.32
N ILE A 234 -4.75 2.98 -23.63
CA ILE A 234 -5.52 3.81 -24.56
C ILE A 234 -6.17 2.89 -25.58
N VAL A 235 -7.48 3.07 -25.77
CA VAL A 235 -8.24 2.41 -26.83
C VAL A 235 -8.59 3.46 -27.87
N TYR A 236 -8.14 3.27 -29.10
CA TYR A 236 -8.46 4.11 -30.25
C TYR A 236 -9.58 3.51 -31.08
N LYS A 237 -10.43 4.36 -31.65
CA LYS A 237 -11.32 4.00 -32.75
C LYS A 237 -10.50 3.97 -34.04
N LEU A 238 -10.75 2.98 -34.88
CA LEU A 238 -10.10 2.86 -36.18
C LEU A 238 -11.04 3.33 -37.29
N GLU A 239 -10.45 3.86 -38.36
CA GLU A 239 -11.15 4.21 -39.60
C GLU A 239 -10.35 3.75 -40.82
N PRO A 240 -10.99 3.49 -41.97
CA PRO A 240 -10.28 3.32 -43.23
C PRO A 240 -9.46 4.58 -43.57
N LEU A 241 -8.31 4.40 -44.23
CA LEU A 241 -7.58 5.53 -44.81
C LEU A 241 -8.38 6.12 -45.98
N PRO A 242 -8.36 7.45 -46.19
CA PRO A 242 -8.95 8.04 -47.39
C PRO A 242 -8.23 7.51 -48.64
N GLU A 243 -9.03 7.21 -49.69
CA GLU A 243 -8.55 6.83 -51.02
C GLU A 243 -7.71 7.92 -51.70
#